data_AF-A0A525JZ89-F1
#
_entry.id   AF-A0A525JZ89-F1
#
_cell.length_a   1.000
_cell.length_b   1.000
_cell.length_c   1.000
_cell.angle_alpha   90.00
_cell.angle_beta   90.00
_cell.angle_gamma   90.00
#
_symmetry.space_group_name_H-M   'P 1'
#
loop_
_entity.id
_entity.type
_entity.pdbx_description
1 polymer ?
#
loop_
_entity_poly.entity_id
_entity_poly.type
_entity_poly.pdbx_seq_one_letter_code
_entity_poly.pdbx_strand_id
1 'polypeptide(L)'
;MAKIDRDVFAEIAAVGPGDARALARDLRQSVTDEGLRALAATAVHVAAAAPERMTAIYDAAAAGWLGGEAYPAPTQTIEPLVLSPAWWSAFWDIATPAAGARRRYAQRMMELAGELDPRINNRMAAAALKFPGVMEAAAKGNAAPHDVEWLSRFPPAALGYALSEELMRAGSPLFDPYWSSVLPYLRHMPPPLNYINVEVIQSMPLWALVAGYTSRGLDRVAFGGFLMGQVGHHYSALASAVTLTSAAANHPSNVEVLLDCFFKGWAHGRATQLLLLVSWEPLWTARIDQVRETLQIRPFDSPYAKDPRPGWVPRVI
;
A
#
# COMPACT_ATOMS: atom_id res chain seq x y z
N MET A 1 1.71 -28.95 -4.36
CA MET A 1 0.84 -27.79 -4.12
C MET A 1 -0.19 -27.71 -5.22
N ALA A 2 -1.47 -27.58 -4.87
CA ALA A 2 -2.52 -27.38 -5.87
C ALA A 2 -2.33 -26.00 -6.52
N LYS A 3 -2.38 -25.95 -7.85
CA LYS A 3 -2.35 -24.68 -8.59
C LYS A 3 -3.62 -23.91 -8.24
N ILE A 4 -3.52 -22.59 -8.01
CA ILE A 4 -4.72 -21.75 -7.86
C ILE A 4 -5.61 -21.95 -9.08
N ASP A 5 -6.85 -22.35 -8.84
CA ASP A 5 -7.92 -22.29 -9.83
C ASP A 5 -8.23 -20.81 -10.10
N ARG A 6 -7.87 -20.34 -11.30
CA ARG A 6 -7.97 -18.92 -11.68
C ARG A 6 -9.41 -18.49 -11.91
N ASP A 7 -10.29 -19.41 -12.30
CA ASP A 7 -11.70 -19.10 -12.57
C ASP A 7 -12.44 -18.91 -11.25
N VAL A 8 -12.25 -19.84 -10.30
CA VAL A 8 -12.78 -19.71 -8.93
C VAL A 8 -12.21 -18.45 -8.25
N PHE A 9 -10.93 -18.14 -8.44
CA PHE A 9 -10.34 -16.89 -7.92
C PHE A 9 -11.04 -15.65 -8.49
N ALA A 10 -11.30 -15.63 -9.80
CA ALA A 10 -11.95 -14.51 -10.47
C ALA A 10 -13.40 -14.33 -10.00
N GLU A 11 -14.13 -15.42 -9.77
CA GLU A 11 -15.49 -15.38 -9.20
C GLU A 11 -15.52 -14.74 -7.81
N ILE A 12 -14.61 -15.15 -6.91
CA ILE A 12 -14.51 -14.55 -5.58
C ILE A 12 -14.15 -13.06 -5.69
N ALA A 13 -13.20 -12.71 -6.57
CA ALA A 13 -12.79 -11.33 -6.77
C ALA A 13 -13.91 -10.45 -7.37
N ALA A 14 -14.81 -11.02 -8.18
CA ALA A 14 -15.94 -10.29 -8.75
C ALA A 14 -16.98 -9.93 -7.70
N VAL A 15 -17.32 -10.86 -6.80
CA VAL A 15 -18.32 -10.64 -5.74
C VAL A 15 -17.75 -9.83 -4.56
N GLY A 16 -16.46 -10.03 -4.27
CA GLY A 16 -15.80 -9.50 -3.09
C GLY A 16 -15.99 -10.38 -1.86
N PRO A 17 -15.37 -10.01 -0.72
CA PRO A 17 -15.50 -10.79 0.49
C PRO A 17 -16.97 -10.78 0.94
N GLY A 18 -17.45 -11.94 1.41
CA GLY A 18 -18.62 -11.99 2.28
C GLY A 18 -18.32 -11.24 3.58
N ASP A 19 -17.86 -11.95 4.60
CA ASP A 19 -17.42 -11.35 5.86
C ASP A 19 -15.89 -11.29 5.95
N ALA A 20 -15.32 -10.11 5.65
CA ALA A 20 -13.88 -9.89 5.69
C ALA A 20 -13.28 -10.02 7.11
N ARG A 21 -14.07 -9.73 8.15
CA ARG A 21 -13.63 -9.87 9.55
C ARG A 21 -13.52 -11.33 9.93
N ALA A 22 -14.55 -12.12 9.62
CA ALA A 22 -14.53 -13.57 9.85
C ALA A 22 -13.39 -14.22 9.08
N LEU A 23 -13.24 -13.91 7.79
CA LEU A 23 -12.15 -14.43 6.96
C LEU A 23 -10.77 -14.20 7.58
N ALA A 24 -10.49 -12.95 8.00
CA ALA A 24 -9.19 -12.61 8.58
C ALA A 24 -8.98 -13.23 9.98
N ARG A 25 -10.02 -13.30 10.80
CA ARG A 25 -9.98 -13.96 12.11
C ARG A 25 -9.70 -15.45 11.97
N ASP A 26 -10.37 -16.11 11.04
CA ASP A 26 -10.25 -17.55 10.86
C ASP A 26 -8.85 -17.88 10.29
N LEU A 27 -8.33 -17.06 9.36
CA LEU A 27 -6.94 -17.12 8.90
C LEU A 27 -5.92 -16.91 10.03
N ARG A 28 -6.22 -16.05 11.01
CA ARG A 28 -5.34 -15.82 12.17
C ARG A 28 -5.26 -17.05 13.07
N GLN A 29 -6.33 -17.85 13.15
CA GLN A 29 -6.35 -19.09 13.90
C GLN A 29 -5.64 -20.22 13.14
N SER A 30 -5.84 -20.30 11.83
CA SER A 30 -5.20 -21.27 10.96
C SER A 30 -5.12 -20.75 9.53
N VAL A 31 -3.88 -20.59 9.03
CA VAL A 31 -3.67 -20.16 7.64
C VAL A 31 -3.92 -21.34 6.70
N THR A 32 -5.00 -21.27 5.92
CA THR A 32 -5.39 -22.28 4.93
C THR A 32 -5.23 -21.76 3.50
N ASP A 33 -5.02 -22.66 2.53
CA ASP A 33 -4.98 -22.32 1.10
C ASP A 33 -6.26 -21.59 0.64
N GLU A 34 -7.41 -22.05 1.13
CA GLU A 34 -8.72 -21.46 0.81
C GLU A 34 -8.86 -20.05 1.37
N GLY A 35 -8.52 -19.85 2.65
CA GLY A 35 -8.57 -18.53 3.28
C GLY A 35 -7.61 -17.56 2.61
N LEU A 36 -6.39 -17.97 2.29
CA LEU A 36 -5.41 -17.12 1.61
C LEU A 36 -5.88 -16.71 0.22
N ARG A 37 -6.44 -17.66 -0.54
CA ARG A 37 -7.05 -17.39 -1.84
C ARG A 37 -8.21 -16.40 -1.72
N ALA A 38 -9.11 -16.59 -0.75
CA ALA A 38 -10.23 -15.68 -0.53
C ALA A 38 -9.77 -14.27 -0.13
N LEU A 39 -8.73 -14.15 0.72
CA LEU A 39 -8.16 -12.86 1.10
C LEU A 39 -7.46 -12.17 -0.07
N ALA A 40 -6.71 -12.93 -0.88
CA ALA A 40 -6.07 -12.41 -2.09
C ALA A 40 -7.09 -11.93 -3.13
N ALA A 41 -8.15 -12.71 -3.37
CA ALA A 41 -9.25 -12.31 -4.25
C ALA A 41 -10.01 -11.08 -3.72
N THR A 42 -10.17 -10.98 -2.40
CA THR A 42 -10.71 -9.79 -1.72
C THR A 42 -9.83 -8.56 -1.96
N ALA A 43 -8.51 -8.72 -1.91
CA ALA A 43 -7.58 -7.63 -2.20
C ALA A 43 -7.67 -7.19 -3.67
N VAL A 44 -7.85 -8.12 -4.62
CA VAL A 44 -8.12 -7.80 -6.03
C VAL A 44 -9.44 -7.05 -6.18
N HIS A 45 -10.50 -7.49 -5.51
CA HIS A 45 -11.81 -6.86 -5.55
C HIS A 45 -11.73 -5.36 -5.22
N VAL A 46 -11.10 -5.01 -4.09
CA VAL A 46 -10.99 -3.61 -3.67
C VAL A 46 -9.99 -2.82 -4.51
N ALA A 47 -8.96 -3.46 -5.05
CA ALA A 47 -7.97 -2.76 -5.87
C ALA A 47 -8.47 -2.51 -7.30
N ALA A 48 -9.28 -3.40 -7.87
CA ALA A 48 -9.57 -3.39 -9.31
C ALA A 48 -11.06 -3.27 -9.66
N ALA A 49 -11.98 -3.59 -8.75
CA ALA A 49 -13.41 -3.64 -9.05
C ALA A 49 -14.25 -2.66 -8.23
N ALA A 50 -13.97 -2.51 -6.93
CA ALA A 50 -14.78 -1.74 -5.99
C ALA A 50 -13.91 -0.95 -4.98
N PRO A 51 -13.16 0.07 -5.44
CA PRO A 51 -12.23 0.82 -4.58
C PRO A 51 -12.91 1.54 -3.41
N GLU A 52 -14.18 1.93 -3.54
CA GLU A 52 -14.94 2.54 -2.45
C GLU A 52 -15.23 1.61 -1.27
N ARG A 53 -15.02 0.28 -1.43
CA ARG A 53 -15.13 -0.71 -0.34
C ARG A 53 -13.82 -0.92 0.42
N MET A 54 -12.70 -0.35 -0.03
CA MET A 54 -11.36 -0.58 0.53
C MET A 54 -11.32 -0.37 2.05
N THR A 55 -11.74 0.81 2.52
CA THR A 55 -11.68 1.16 3.95
C THR A 55 -12.48 0.19 4.79
N ALA A 56 -13.74 -0.07 4.43
CA ALA A 56 -14.59 -0.98 5.20
C ALA A 56 -14.07 -2.42 5.24
N ILE A 57 -13.60 -2.93 4.11
CA ILE A 57 -13.09 -4.31 4.03
C ILE A 57 -11.81 -4.45 4.85
N TYR A 58 -10.86 -3.52 4.74
CA TYR A 58 -9.60 -3.63 5.48
C TYR A 58 -9.74 -3.24 6.95
N ASP A 59 -10.64 -2.33 7.32
CA ASP A 59 -10.98 -2.07 8.72
C ASP A 59 -11.59 -3.34 9.36
N ALA A 60 -12.51 -4.02 8.68
CA ALA A 60 -13.08 -5.28 9.14
C ALA A 60 -12.04 -6.42 9.21
N ALA A 61 -11.23 -6.59 8.16
CA ALA A 61 -10.21 -7.62 8.10
C ALA A 61 -9.10 -7.39 9.16
N ALA A 62 -8.62 -6.16 9.33
CA ALA A 62 -7.65 -5.82 10.35
C ALA A 62 -8.22 -6.04 11.76
N ALA A 63 -9.49 -5.68 12.00
CA ALA A 63 -10.16 -5.99 13.27
C ALA A 63 -10.25 -7.51 13.52
N GLY A 64 -10.55 -8.29 12.49
CA GLY A 64 -10.58 -9.76 12.58
C GLY A 64 -9.22 -10.36 12.89
N TRP A 65 -8.18 -9.89 12.22
CA TRP A 65 -6.81 -10.38 12.37
C TRP A 65 -6.17 -9.96 13.71
N LEU A 66 -6.33 -8.70 14.10
CA LEU A 66 -5.67 -8.09 15.27
C LEU A 66 -6.50 -8.20 16.55
N GLY A 67 -7.74 -8.69 16.48
CA GLY A 67 -8.64 -8.82 17.64
C GLY A 67 -9.31 -7.51 18.06
N GLY A 68 -9.56 -6.59 17.12
CA GLY A 68 -10.21 -5.31 17.35
C GLY A 68 -11.74 -5.34 17.24
N GLU A 69 -12.37 -4.21 17.55
CA GLU A 69 -13.82 -4.01 17.37
C GLU A 69 -14.21 -3.95 15.89
N ALA A 70 -15.43 -4.40 15.57
CA ALA A 70 -15.95 -4.28 14.21
C ALA A 70 -16.38 -2.84 13.94
N TYR A 71 -15.95 -2.33 12.80
CA TYR A 71 -16.55 -1.15 12.22
C TYR A 71 -17.85 -1.51 11.50
N PRO A 72 -18.88 -0.65 11.55
CA PRO A 72 -20.13 -0.89 10.85
C PRO A 72 -19.87 -0.99 9.33
N ALA A 73 -20.50 -1.98 8.69
CA ALA A 73 -20.42 -2.12 7.25
C ALA A 73 -21.08 -0.91 6.57
N PRO A 74 -20.48 -0.36 5.49
CA PRO A 74 -21.07 0.74 4.76
C PRO A 74 -22.39 0.30 4.11
N THR A 75 -23.34 1.23 4.04
CA THR A 75 -24.69 1.01 3.50
C THR A 75 -24.77 1.12 1.98
N GLN A 76 -23.72 1.65 1.32
CA GLN A 76 -23.69 1.79 -0.14
C GLN A 76 -23.08 0.57 -0.81
N THR A 77 -23.89 -0.10 -1.62
CA THR A 77 -23.47 -1.16 -2.54
C THR A 77 -23.48 -0.61 -3.96
N ILE A 78 -22.32 -0.19 -4.45
CA ILE A 78 -22.11 0.08 -5.88
C ILE A 78 -21.70 -1.23 -6.53
N GLU A 79 -22.29 -1.56 -7.69
CA GLU A 79 -21.92 -2.77 -8.43
C GLU A 79 -20.41 -2.75 -8.78
N PRO A 80 -19.67 -3.84 -8.53
CA PRO A 80 -18.24 -3.93 -8.88
C PRO A 80 -18.01 -3.79 -10.39
N LEU A 81 -16.89 -3.17 -10.79
CA LEU A 81 -16.48 -3.15 -12.19
C LEU A 81 -16.05 -4.56 -12.64
N VAL A 82 -16.39 -4.91 -13.87
CA VAL A 82 -15.98 -6.18 -14.48
C VAL A 82 -14.53 -6.06 -14.94
N LEU A 83 -13.71 -7.03 -14.56
CA LEU A 83 -12.29 -7.11 -14.95
C LEU A 83 -12.17 -7.83 -16.28
N SER A 84 -11.45 -7.23 -17.24
CA SER A 84 -11.28 -7.78 -18.58
C SER A 84 -10.38 -9.02 -18.58
N PRO A 85 -10.51 -9.92 -19.58
CA PRO A 85 -9.56 -11.02 -19.75
C PRO A 85 -8.11 -10.56 -19.89
N ALA A 86 -7.89 -9.41 -20.54
CA ALA A 86 -6.55 -8.81 -20.69
C ALA A 86 -5.97 -8.39 -19.33
N TRP A 87 -6.77 -7.75 -18.48
CA TRP A 87 -6.38 -7.39 -17.12
C TRP A 87 -5.99 -8.63 -16.30
N TRP A 88 -6.82 -9.68 -16.35
CA TRP A 88 -6.52 -10.94 -15.66
C TRP A 88 -5.23 -11.57 -16.14
N SER A 89 -4.98 -11.59 -17.45
CA SER A 89 -3.72 -12.10 -18.01
C SER A 89 -2.53 -11.32 -17.44
N ALA A 90 -2.56 -9.99 -17.53
CA ALA A 90 -1.50 -9.13 -17.02
C ALA A 90 -1.26 -9.32 -15.51
N PHE A 91 -2.35 -9.42 -14.73
CA PHE A 91 -2.30 -9.65 -13.29
C PHE A 91 -1.60 -10.96 -12.93
N TRP A 92 -2.00 -12.06 -13.57
CA TRP A 92 -1.43 -13.38 -13.29
C TRP A 92 0.04 -13.50 -13.70
N ASP A 93 0.44 -12.81 -14.76
CA ASP A 93 1.83 -12.80 -15.19
C ASP A 93 2.74 -12.04 -14.20
N ILE A 94 2.18 -11.17 -13.36
CA ILE A 94 2.91 -10.46 -12.29
C ILE A 94 2.86 -11.27 -10.99
N ALA A 95 1.69 -11.75 -10.58
CA ALA A 95 1.50 -12.48 -9.32
C ALA A 95 2.19 -13.86 -9.33
N THR A 96 2.23 -14.51 -10.50
CA THR A 96 2.84 -15.83 -10.71
C THR A 96 3.80 -15.79 -11.91
N PRO A 97 4.93 -15.06 -11.81
CA PRO A 97 5.81 -14.85 -12.95
C PRO A 97 6.50 -16.15 -13.37
N ALA A 98 6.67 -16.34 -14.67
CA ALA A 98 7.44 -17.46 -15.21
C ALA A 98 8.90 -17.42 -14.70
N ALA A 99 9.51 -18.60 -14.55
CA ALA A 99 10.90 -18.73 -14.13
C ALA A 99 11.84 -17.94 -15.07
N GLY A 100 12.70 -17.10 -14.51
CA GLY A 100 13.66 -16.30 -15.29
C GLY A 100 13.12 -14.98 -15.86
N ALA A 101 11.86 -14.61 -15.60
CA ALA A 101 11.33 -13.30 -16.00
C ALA A 101 12.15 -12.15 -15.37
N ARG A 102 12.69 -11.26 -16.20
CA ARG A 102 13.44 -10.07 -15.76
C ARG A 102 12.52 -9.10 -15.01
N ARG A 103 13.02 -8.54 -13.90
CA ARG A 103 12.27 -7.65 -13.00
C ARG A 103 12.15 -6.25 -13.57
N ARG A 104 10.97 -5.88 -14.05
CA ARG A 104 10.51 -4.50 -14.24
C ARG A 104 9.17 -4.30 -13.53
N TYR A 105 9.16 -4.59 -12.24
CA TYR A 105 7.91 -4.67 -11.48
C TYR A 105 7.07 -3.38 -11.57
N ALA A 106 7.69 -2.22 -11.36
CA ALA A 106 7.00 -0.94 -11.41
C ALA A 106 6.34 -0.67 -12.78
N GLN A 107 7.06 -0.92 -13.88
CA GLN A 107 6.51 -0.82 -15.24
C GLN A 107 5.30 -1.74 -15.44
N ARG A 108 5.42 -3.02 -15.05
CA ARG A 108 4.34 -4.00 -15.23
C ARG A 108 3.12 -3.70 -14.37
N MET A 109 3.31 -3.21 -13.15
CA MET A 109 2.21 -2.77 -12.29
C MET A 109 1.40 -1.63 -12.92
N MET A 110 2.03 -0.84 -13.77
CA MET A 110 1.40 0.31 -14.41
C MET A 110 0.77 -0.02 -15.74
N GLU A 111 1.35 -0.95 -16.49
CA GLU A 111 0.64 -1.66 -17.57
C GLU A 111 -0.64 -2.29 -17.00
N LEU A 112 -0.55 -3.01 -15.87
CA LEU A 112 -1.72 -3.56 -15.18
C LEU A 112 -2.75 -2.50 -14.77
N ALA A 113 -2.30 -1.36 -14.23
CA ALA A 113 -3.21 -0.27 -13.88
C ALA A 113 -3.88 0.36 -15.11
N GLY A 114 -3.18 0.42 -16.24
CA GLY A 114 -3.70 0.92 -17.52
C GLY A 114 -4.77 0.03 -18.14
N GLU A 115 -4.80 -1.27 -17.80
CA GLU A 115 -5.81 -2.24 -18.25
C GLU A 115 -7.12 -2.18 -17.44
N LEU A 116 -7.19 -1.36 -16.38
CA LEU A 116 -8.41 -1.22 -15.58
C LEU A 116 -9.51 -0.49 -16.36
N ASP A 117 -10.77 -0.79 -16.04
CA ASP A 117 -11.91 -0.08 -16.58
C ASP A 117 -11.79 1.43 -16.30
N PRO A 118 -11.89 2.31 -17.32
CA PRO A 118 -11.67 3.76 -17.16
C PRO A 118 -12.55 4.43 -16.09
N ARG A 119 -13.73 3.85 -15.78
CA ARG A 119 -14.63 4.34 -14.74
C ARG A 119 -14.01 4.24 -13.34
N ILE A 120 -12.99 3.41 -13.15
CA ILE A 120 -12.35 3.22 -11.86
C ILE A 120 -11.73 4.51 -11.32
N ASN A 121 -11.19 5.37 -12.19
CA ASN A 121 -10.56 6.64 -11.79
C ASN A 121 -11.52 7.54 -11.00
N ASN A 122 -12.78 7.65 -11.45
CA ASN A 122 -13.78 8.43 -10.74
C ASN A 122 -14.20 7.78 -9.41
N ARG A 123 -14.27 6.44 -9.35
CA ARG A 123 -14.58 5.72 -8.10
C ARG A 123 -13.47 5.86 -7.08
N MET A 124 -12.22 5.75 -7.51
CA MET A 124 -11.04 5.96 -6.66
C MET A 124 -10.97 7.39 -6.15
N ALA A 125 -11.23 8.38 -7.00
CA ALA A 125 -11.29 9.78 -6.60
C ALA A 125 -12.35 10.01 -5.51
N ALA A 126 -13.56 9.48 -5.72
CA ALA A 126 -14.65 9.56 -4.74
C ALA A 126 -14.32 8.81 -3.43
N ALA A 127 -13.65 7.66 -3.51
CA ALA A 127 -13.22 6.91 -2.33
C ALA A 127 -12.14 7.66 -1.53
N ALA A 128 -11.17 8.27 -2.21
CA ALA A 128 -10.10 9.05 -1.59
C ALA A 128 -10.64 10.27 -0.82
N LEU A 129 -11.68 10.93 -1.34
CA LEU A 129 -12.34 12.05 -0.66
C LEU A 129 -13.04 11.67 0.65
N LYS A 130 -13.23 10.37 0.94
CA LYS A 130 -13.75 9.90 2.23
C LYS A 130 -12.70 9.95 3.35
N PHE A 131 -11.41 10.13 3.03
CA PHE A 131 -10.36 10.30 4.03
C PHE A 131 -10.36 11.76 4.52
N PRO A 132 -10.58 12.01 5.83
CA PRO A 132 -10.69 13.37 6.36
C PRO A 132 -9.40 14.18 6.12
N GLY A 133 -9.49 15.33 5.45
CA GLY A 133 -8.32 16.16 5.14
C GLY A 133 -7.79 16.06 3.71
N VAL A 134 -8.19 15.05 2.93
CA VAL A 134 -7.71 14.88 1.55
C VAL A 134 -8.13 16.04 0.65
N MET A 135 -9.36 16.54 0.80
CA MET A 135 -9.85 17.66 0.01
C MET A 135 -9.09 18.95 0.33
N GLU A 136 -8.86 19.21 1.61
CA GLU A 136 -8.12 20.36 2.12
C GLU A 136 -6.65 20.33 1.67
N ALA A 137 -6.03 19.15 1.69
CA ALA A 137 -4.67 18.98 1.21
C ALA A 137 -4.57 19.17 -0.30
N ALA A 138 -5.48 18.57 -1.08
CA ALA A 138 -5.49 18.71 -2.54
C ALA A 138 -5.68 20.16 -2.99
N ALA A 139 -6.42 20.97 -2.22
CA ALA A 139 -6.59 22.39 -2.50
C ALA A 139 -5.29 23.22 -2.37
N LYS A 140 -4.28 22.74 -1.63
CA LYS A 140 -2.96 23.40 -1.52
C LYS A 140 -2.09 23.23 -2.76
N GLY A 141 -2.37 22.21 -3.59
CA GLY A 141 -1.56 21.85 -4.74
C GLY A 141 -0.32 21.02 -4.39
N ASN A 142 0.33 20.47 -5.41
CA ASN A 142 1.51 19.60 -5.24
C ASN A 142 2.72 20.39 -4.71
N ALA A 143 3.42 19.82 -3.73
CA ALA A 143 4.69 20.37 -3.28
C ALA A 143 5.79 20.26 -4.36
N ALA A 144 6.80 21.12 -4.26
CA ALA A 144 8.02 20.95 -5.04
C ALA A 144 8.74 19.66 -4.61
N PRO A 145 9.40 18.93 -5.53
CA PRO A 145 10.26 17.82 -5.15
C PRO A 145 11.30 18.24 -4.11
N HIS A 146 11.62 17.33 -3.19
CA HIS A 146 12.68 17.55 -2.20
C HIS A 146 14.04 17.82 -2.86
N ASP A 147 14.67 18.93 -2.50
CA ASP A 147 16.04 19.24 -2.89
C ASP A 147 17.03 18.54 -1.94
N VAL A 148 17.69 17.50 -2.45
CA VAL A 148 18.66 16.69 -1.69
C VAL A 148 19.86 17.52 -1.24
N GLU A 149 20.35 18.44 -2.07
CA GLU A 149 21.50 19.27 -1.71
C GLU A 149 21.12 20.18 -0.54
N TRP A 150 19.94 20.81 -0.61
CA TRP A 150 19.42 21.61 0.50
C TRP A 150 19.19 20.79 1.77
N LEU A 151 18.57 19.61 1.65
CA LEU A 151 18.31 18.69 2.78
C LEU A 151 19.60 18.22 3.47
N SER A 152 20.67 17.98 2.69
CA SER A 152 21.97 17.53 3.22
C SER A 152 22.72 18.58 4.05
N ARG A 153 22.27 19.85 4.02
CA ARG A 153 22.86 20.96 4.81
C ARG A 153 22.33 21.02 6.24
N PHE A 154 21.27 20.29 6.57
CA PHE A 154 20.77 20.21 7.94
C PHE A 154 21.74 19.41 8.84
N PRO A 155 21.71 19.60 10.18
CA PRO A 155 22.56 18.85 11.09
C PRO A 155 22.38 17.33 10.93
N PRO A 156 23.42 16.48 11.11
CA PRO A 156 23.33 15.04 10.87
C PRO A 156 22.25 14.29 11.66
N ALA A 157 21.86 14.79 12.83
CA ALA A 157 20.80 14.19 13.64
C ALA A 157 19.38 14.65 13.26
N ALA A 158 19.23 15.61 12.35
CA ALA A 158 17.98 16.23 11.99
C ALA A 158 17.23 15.44 10.91
N LEU A 159 15.91 15.61 10.85
CA LEU A 159 15.02 15.00 9.87
C LEU A 159 15.45 15.31 8.44
N GLY A 160 15.82 16.56 8.14
CA GLY A 160 16.22 16.98 6.81
C GLY A 160 17.44 16.18 6.32
N TYR A 161 18.46 16.03 7.16
CA TYR A 161 19.65 15.25 6.82
C TYR A 161 19.31 13.76 6.62
N ALA A 162 18.54 13.17 7.53
CA ALA A 162 18.13 11.78 7.42
C ALA A 162 17.31 11.50 6.15
N LEU A 163 16.45 12.43 5.73
CA LEU A 163 15.73 12.32 4.46
C LEU A 163 16.69 12.39 3.25
N SER A 164 17.71 13.25 3.29
CA SER A 164 18.71 13.29 2.20
C SER A 164 19.43 11.95 2.02
N GLU A 165 19.79 11.28 3.12
CA GLU A 165 20.40 9.95 3.08
C GLU A 165 19.45 8.90 2.50
N GLU A 166 18.18 8.89 2.91
CA GLU A 166 17.18 7.98 2.34
C GLU A 166 16.92 8.23 0.85
N LEU A 167 16.89 9.50 0.45
CA LEU A 167 16.73 9.87 -0.96
C LEU A 167 17.95 9.44 -1.78
N MET A 168 19.16 9.50 -1.22
CA MET A 168 20.43 9.09 -1.84
C MET A 168 20.68 7.57 -1.80
N ARG A 169 19.85 6.79 -1.10
CA ARG A 169 20.00 5.34 -1.00
C ARG A 169 19.67 4.62 -2.32
N ALA A 170 20.47 3.62 -2.67
CA ALA A 170 20.19 2.76 -3.82
C ALA A 170 18.80 2.11 -3.73
N GLY A 171 18.03 2.21 -4.83
CA GLY A 171 16.65 1.74 -4.89
C GLY A 171 15.62 2.67 -4.23
N SER A 172 16.00 3.89 -3.86
CA SER A 172 15.05 4.98 -3.58
C SER A 172 14.27 5.36 -4.86
N PRO A 173 12.98 5.75 -4.74
CA PRO A 173 12.22 6.24 -5.88
C PRO A 173 12.89 7.37 -6.67
N LEU A 174 13.74 8.18 -6.01
CA LEU A 174 14.46 9.29 -6.64
C LEU A 174 15.44 8.83 -7.74
N PHE A 175 16.03 7.63 -7.62
CA PHE A 175 16.99 7.10 -8.60
C PHE A 175 16.38 6.16 -9.63
N ASP A 176 15.10 5.83 -9.51
CA ASP A 176 14.43 5.02 -10.50
C ASP A 176 13.78 5.96 -11.53
N PRO A 177 14.33 6.06 -12.76
CA PRO A 177 13.82 6.96 -13.80
C PRO A 177 12.34 6.74 -14.10
N TYR A 178 11.83 5.54 -13.75
CA TYR A 178 10.44 5.20 -13.84
C TYR A 178 9.53 6.17 -13.09
N TRP A 179 9.81 6.46 -11.82
CA TRP A 179 8.93 7.31 -11.01
C TRP A 179 8.87 8.73 -11.54
N SER A 180 10.00 9.27 -12.01
CA SER A 180 10.04 10.56 -12.69
C SER A 180 9.23 10.56 -13.99
N SER A 181 9.25 9.45 -14.74
CA SER A 181 8.54 9.34 -16.03
C SER A 181 7.02 9.27 -15.91
N VAL A 182 6.48 8.81 -14.77
CA VAL A 182 5.02 8.70 -14.57
C VAL A 182 4.38 9.97 -14.01
N LEU A 183 5.15 10.87 -13.39
CA LEU A 183 4.61 12.11 -12.82
C LEU A 183 3.76 12.94 -13.81
N PRO A 184 4.16 13.11 -15.09
CA PRO A 184 3.31 13.81 -16.07
C PRO A 184 1.94 13.15 -16.22
N TYR A 185 1.87 11.82 -16.33
CA TYR A 185 0.59 11.11 -16.43
C TYR A 185 -0.25 11.29 -15.16
N LEU A 186 0.35 11.12 -13.98
CA LEU A 186 -0.36 11.23 -12.71
C LEU A 186 -0.96 12.62 -12.50
N ARG A 187 -0.28 13.69 -12.93
CA ARG A 187 -0.79 15.06 -12.87
C ARG A 187 -2.08 15.30 -13.68
N HIS A 188 -2.38 14.46 -14.66
CA HIS A 188 -3.59 14.55 -15.50
C HIS A 188 -4.75 13.68 -15.02
N MET A 189 -4.59 12.93 -13.93
CA MET A 189 -5.65 12.14 -13.31
C MET A 189 -6.77 13.06 -12.75
N PRO A 190 -8.01 12.56 -12.57
CA PRO A 190 -9.07 13.37 -11.97
C PRO A 190 -8.73 13.74 -10.51
N PRO A 191 -9.05 14.96 -10.04
CA PRO A 191 -8.91 15.32 -8.63
C PRO A 191 -9.71 14.39 -7.70
N PRO A 192 -9.20 14.04 -6.50
CA PRO A 192 -7.91 14.46 -5.94
C PRO A 192 -6.73 13.53 -6.32
N LEU A 193 -6.92 12.57 -7.24
CA LEU A 193 -5.88 11.57 -7.54
C LEU A 193 -4.61 12.16 -8.15
N ASN A 194 -4.74 13.24 -8.92
CA ASN A 194 -3.59 13.97 -9.46
C ASN A 194 -2.69 14.59 -8.40
N TYR A 195 -3.26 14.91 -7.24
CA TYR A 195 -2.52 15.40 -6.09
C TYR A 195 -1.98 14.21 -5.27
N ILE A 196 -2.86 13.29 -4.84
CA ILE A 196 -2.49 12.19 -3.95
C ILE A 196 -1.36 11.34 -4.56
N ASN A 197 -1.46 10.95 -5.83
CA ASN A 197 -0.47 10.07 -6.42
C ASN A 197 0.91 10.75 -6.57
N VAL A 198 0.92 12.05 -6.86
CA VAL A 198 2.17 12.83 -6.97
C VAL A 198 2.79 13.01 -5.59
N GLU A 199 1.98 13.43 -4.62
CA GLU A 199 2.41 13.70 -3.25
C GLU A 199 2.90 12.43 -2.55
N VAL A 200 2.20 11.30 -2.73
CA VAL A 200 2.67 10.02 -2.21
C VAL A 200 4.05 9.69 -2.79
N ILE A 201 4.27 9.78 -4.11
CA ILE A 201 5.60 9.47 -4.69
C ILE A 201 6.70 10.35 -4.11
N GLN A 202 6.45 11.65 -3.97
CA GLN A 202 7.44 12.62 -3.50
C GLN A 202 7.72 12.47 -1.99
N SER A 203 6.69 12.23 -1.19
CA SER A 203 6.76 12.21 0.26
C SER A 203 6.91 10.80 0.85
N MET A 204 6.86 9.74 0.02
CA MET A 204 6.99 8.34 0.45
C MET A 204 8.23 8.08 1.31
N PRO A 205 9.46 8.54 0.95
CA PRO A 205 10.64 8.30 1.78
C PRO A 205 10.55 9.00 3.14
N LEU A 206 10.01 10.22 3.18
CA LEU A 206 9.78 10.99 4.40
C LEU A 206 8.76 10.29 5.31
N TRP A 207 7.64 9.85 4.75
CA TRP A 207 6.59 9.18 5.51
C TRP A 207 7.07 7.83 6.04
N ALA A 208 7.84 7.06 5.25
CA ALA A 208 8.45 5.83 5.71
C ALA A 208 9.39 6.08 6.91
N LEU A 209 10.26 7.09 6.80
CA LEU A 209 11.22 7.46 7.83
C LEU A 209 10.52 7.86 9.14
N VAL A 210 9.55 8.77 9.07
CA VAL A 210 8.84 9.29 10.25
C VAL A 210 7.94 8.21 10.87
N ALA A 211 7.25 7.41 10.06
CA ALA A 211 6.41 6.32 10.55
C ALA A 211 7.23 5.07 10.98
N GLY A 212 8.55 5.05 10.78
CA GLY A 212 9.44 4.01 11.30
C GLY A 212 9.56 2.75 10.43
N TYR A 213 9.28 2.87 9.14
CA TYR A 213 9.48 1.80 8.16
C TYR A 213 10.91 1.81 7.61
N THR A 214 11.45 0.62 7.34
CA THR A 214 12.73 0.47 6.63
C THR A 214 12.53 -0.03 5.20
N SER A 215 13.62 -0.14 4.45
CA SER A 215 13.60 -0.65 3.07
C SER A 215 13.49 -2.18 2.97
N ARG A 216 13.38 -2.90 4.09
CA ARG A 216 13.27 -4.36 4.17
C ARG A 216 11.92 -4.84 3.64
N GLY A 217 11.87 -6.06 3.08
CA GLY A 217 10.70 -6.47 2.29
C GLY A 217 9.37 -6.57 3.06
N LEU A 218 9.34 -7.00 4.34
CA LEU A 218 8.08 -6.95 5.12
C LEU A 218 7.69 -5.53 5.52
N ASP A 219 8.66 -4.66 5.81
CA ASP A 219 8.37 -3.26 6.10
C ASP A 219 7.75 -2.59 4.88
N ARG A 220 8.16 -2.97 3.65
CA ARG A 220 7.49 -2.51 2.41
C ARG A 220 6.05 -3.00 2.30
N VAL A 221 5.76 -4.25 2.69
CA VAL A 221 4.37 -4.76 2.73
C VAL A 221 3.54 -3.98 3.74
N ALA A 222 4.05 -3.82 4.96
CA ALA A 222 3.38 -3.07 6.01
C ALA A 222 3.17 -1.61 5.60
N PHE A 223 4.16 -1.00 4.97
CA PHE A 223 4.08 0.38 4.49
C PHE A 223 3.07 0.54 3.35
N GLY A 224 2.89 -0.48 2.50
CA GLY A 224 1.78 -0.55 1.56
C GLY A 224 0.42 -0.43 2.27
N GLY A 225 0.21 -1.23 3.32
CA GLY A 225 -0.98 -1.12 4.17
C GLY A 225 -1.12 0.26 4.82
N PHE A 226 -0.02 0.85 5.29
CA PHE A 226 0.02 2.20 5.87
C PHE A 226 -0.46 3.27 4.89
N LEU A 227 0.08 3.28 3.66
CA LEU A 227 -0.31 4.25 2.62
C LEU A 227 -1.79 4.11 2.24
N MET A 228 -2.31 2.87 2.22
CA MET A 228 -3.74 2.64 2.01
C MET A 228 -4.58 3.18 3.19
N GLY A 229 -4.13 2.99 4.43
CA GLY A 229 -4.80 3.50 5.63
C GLY A 229 -4.75 5.02 5.79
N GLN A 230 -3.74 5.68 5.21
CA GLN A 230 -3.57 7.14 5.22
C GLN A 230 -4.44 7.83 4.16
N VAL A 231 -4.32 7.43 2.89
CA VAL A 231 -4.92 8.21 1.78
C VAL A 231 -5.67 7.34 0.77
N GLY A 232 -5.94 6.08 1.11
CA GLY A 232 -6.55 5.14 0.18
C GLY A 232 -5.68 4.89 -1.05
N HIS A 233 -4.35 4.95 -0.90
CA HIS A 233 -3.41 4.91 -2.02
C HIS A 233 -3.61 3.67 -2.90
N HIS A 234 -4.13 3.89 -4.11
CA HIS A 234 -4.59 2.81 -4.97
C HIS A 234 -3.47 1.92 -5.51
N TYR A 235 -2.32 2.49 -5.86
CA TYR A 235 -1.17 1.70 -6.29
C TYR A 235 -0.73 0.71 -5.20
N SER A 236 -0.74 1.14 -3.93
CA SER A 236 -0.48 0.24 -2.79
C SER A 236 -1.53 -0.86 -2.66
N ALA A 237 -2.80 -0.58 -2.97
CA ALA A 237 -3.86 -1.59 -2.99
C ALA A 237 -3.63 -2.64 -4.09
N LEU A 238 -3.30 -2.21 -5.32
CA LEU A 238 -2.95 -3.11 -6.43
C LEU A 238 -1.70 -3.95 -6.10
N ALA A 239 -0.64 -3.32 -5.60
CA ALA A 239 0.59 -4.01 -5.21
C ALA A 239 0.35 -5.03 -4.09
N SER A 240 -0.52 -4.71 -3.13
CA SER A 240 -0.93 -5.61 -2.07
C SER A 240 -1.74 -6.78 -2.62
N ALA A 241 -2.66 -6.55 -3.56
CA ALA A 241 -3.44 -7.61 -4.21
C ALA A 241 -2.53 -8.62 -4.95
N VAL A 242 -1.54 -8.12 -5.68
CA VAL A 242 -0.54 -8.96 -6.35
C VAL A 242 0.31 -9.72 -5.33
N THR A 243 0.77 -9.05 -4.27
CA THR A 243 1.59 -9.67 -3.22
C THR A 243 0.85 -10.79 -2.50
N LEU A 244 -0.41 -10.55 -2.08
CA LEU A 244 -1.25 -11.54 -1.41
C LEU A 244 -1.59 -12.71 -2.33
N THR A 245 -1.83 -12.44 -3.62
CA THR A 245 -2.06 -13.50 -4.62
C THR A 245 -0.81 -14.35 -4.83
N SER A 246 0.37 -13.72 -4.88
CA SER A 246 1.64 -14.45 -4.96
C SER A 246 1.88 -15.30 -3.70
N ALA A 247 1.54 -14.78 -2.52
CA ALA A 247 1.61 -15.53 -1.27
C ALA A 247 0.63 -16.71 -1.26
N ALA A 248 -0.60 -16.53 -1.72
CA ALA A 248 -1.58 -17.61 -1.87
C ALA A 248 -1.11 -18.69 -2.86
N ALA A 249 -0.42 -18.29 -3.95
CA ALA A 249 0.04 -19.22 -4.97
C ALA A 249 1.27 -20.04 -4.53
N ASN A 250 2.15 -19.43 -3.72
CA ASN A 250 3.43 -20.01 -3.33
C ASN A 250 3.47 -20.53 -1.89
N HIS A 251 2.44 -20.22 -1.08
CA HIS A 251 2.26 -20.62 0.30
C HIS A 251 3.57 -20.59 1.14
N PRO A 252 4.25 -19.43 1.23
CA PRO A 252 5.53 -19.35 1.90
C PRO A 252 5.38 -19.74 3.38
N SER A 253 6.41 -20.37 3.94
CA SER A 253 6.40 -20.88 5.32
C SER A 253 6.15 -19.83 6.40
N ASN A 254 6.22 -18.55 6.05
CA ASN A 254 6.03 -17.44 6.96
C ASN A 254 4.94 -16.46 6.49
N VAL A 255 3.98 -16.95 5.69
CA VAL A 255 2.83 -16.17 5.21
C VAL A 255 2.08 -15.47 6.35
N GLU A 256 1.99 -16.07 7.54
CA GLU A 256 1.36 -15.46 8.71
C GLU A 256 2.06 -14.15 9.12
N VAL A 257 3.40 -14.10 9.07
CA VAL A 257 4.18 -12.89 9.38
C VAL A 257 3.94 -11.81 8.32
N LEU A 258 3.78 -12.20 7.06
CA LEU A 258 3.43 -11.28 5.97
C LEU A 258 2.05 -10.65 6.21
N LEU A 259 1.05 -11.46 6.55
CA LEU A 259 -0.30 -10.99 6.86
C LEU A 259 -0.30 -10.08 8.10
N ASP A 260 0.43 -10.46 9.14
CA ASP A 260 0.56 -9.66 10.36
C ASP A 260 1.18 -8.28 10.07
N CYS A 261 2.23 -8.22 9.25
CA CYS A 261 2.83 -6.97 8.81
C CYS A 261 1.84 -6.11 8.01
N PHE A 262 1.13 -6.72 7.07
CA PHE A 262 0.15 -6.02 6.24
C PHE A 262 -0.97 -5.39 7.09
N PHE A 263 -1.61 -6.17 7.97
CA PHE A 263 -2.71 -5.68 8.80
C PHE A 263 -2.26 -4.69 9.88
N LYS A 264 -1.09 -4.90 10.50
CA LYS A 264 -0.50 -3.88 11.40
C LYS A 264 -0.17 -2.59 10.65
N GLY A 265 0.31 -2.70 9.42
CA GLY A 265 0.56 -1.57 8.53
C GLY A 265 -0.71 -0.76 8.25
N TRP A 266 -1.79 -1.44 7.86
CA TRP A 266 -3.11 -0.82 7.72
C TRP A 266 -3.55 -0.11 9.01
N ALA A 267 -3.60 -0.84 10.12
CA ALA A 267 -4.03 -0.29 11.41
C ALA A 267 -3.18 0.91 11.85
N HIS A 268 -1.86 0.86 11.62
CA HIS A 268 -0.97 1.97 11.86
C HIS A 268 -1.31 3.19 10.98
N GLY A 269 -1.57 2.98 9.69
CA GLY A 269 -2.03 4.04 8.79
C GLY A 269 -3.36 4.66 9.22
N ARG A 270 -4.30 3.87 9.76
CA ARG A 270 -5.58 4.37 10.29
C ARG A 270 -5.43 5.15 11.60
N ALA A 271 -4.47 4.77 12.44
CA ALA A 271 -4.26 5.39 13.75
C ALA A 271 -3.38 6.65 13.69
N THR A 272 -2.54 6.78 12.66
CA THR A 272 -1.65 7.93 12.46
C THR A 272 -2.42 9.08 11.82
N GLN A 273 -2.24 10.31 12.31
CA GLN A 273 -2.77 11.51 11.65
C GLN A 273 -2.36 11.56 10.17
N LEU A 274 -3.16 12.17 9.30
CA LEU A 274 -2.81 12.24 7.88
C LEU A 274 -1.52 13.03 7.68
N LEU A 275 -0.47 12.33 7.24
CA LEU A 275 0.83 12.94 6.94
C LEU A 275 0.76 13.95 5.78
N LEU A 276 -0.27 13.83 4.95
CA LEU A 276 -0.63 14.76 3.88
C LEU A 276 -0.94 16.18 4.41
N LEU A 277 -1.35 16.30 5.67
CA LEU A 277 -1.70 17.59 6.29
C LEU A 277 -0.55 18.24 7.06
N VAL A 278 0.56 17.52 7.24
CA VAL A 278 1.70 17.98 8.06
C VAL A 278 2.43 19.10 7.33
N SER A 279 2.67 20.21 8.03
CA SER A 279 3.65 21.22 7.59
C SER A 279 5.03 20.75 8.03
N TRP A 280 5.84 20.35 7.06
CA TRP A 280 7.16 19.77 7.30
C TRP A 280 8.25 20.82 7.49
N GLU A 281 8.04 22.05 7.00
CA GLU A 281 9.00 23.15 7.03
C GLU A 281 9.56 23.44 8.43
N PRO A 282 8.74 23.50 9.50
CA PRO A 282 9.23 23.73 10.85
C PRO A 282 9.99 22.53 11.44
N LEU A 283 9.85 21.35 10.85
CA LEU A 283 10.31 20.07 11.42
C LEU A 283 11.67 19.62 10.89
N TRP A 284 12.20 20.25 9.83
CA TRP A 284 13.43 19.79 9.18
C TRP A 284 14.67 19.80 10.07
N THR A 285 14.73 20.71 11.05
CA THR A 285 15.84 20.81 12.01
C THR A 285 15.68 19.88 13.22
N ALA A 286 14.48 19.38 13.47
CA ALA A 286 14.19 18.51 14.60
C ALA A 286 14.70 17.09 14.34
N ARG A 287 15.04 16.38 15.41
CA ARG A 287 15.37 14.95 15.33
C ARG A 287 14.11 14.12 15.07
N ILE A 288 14.24 12.95 14.45
CA ILE A 288 13.09 12.09 14.10
C ILE A 288 12.25 11.71 15.34
N ASP A 289 12.88 11.46 16.49
CA ASP A 289 12.18 11.18 17.75
C ASP A 289 11.33 12.37 18.22
N GLN A 290 11.86 13.59 18.13
CA GLN A 290 11.13 14.83 18.44
C GLN A 290 9.98 15.09 17.45
N VAL A 291 10.19 14.80 16.16
CA VAL A 291 9.14 14.90 15.13
C VAL A 291 8.01 13.93 15.46
N ARG A 292 8.33 12.68 15.80
CA ARG A 292 7.34 11.68 16.20
C ARG A 292 6.58 12.09 17.46
N GLU A 293 7.26 12.66 18.46
CA GLU A 293 6.61 13.19 19.66
C GLU A 293 5.65 14.34 19.31
N THR A 294 6.10 15.30 18.50
CA THR A 294 5.32 16.46 18.05
C THR A 294 4.06 16.05 17.29
N LEU A 295 4.18 15.05 16.41
CA LEU A 295 3.09 14.56 15.58
C LEU A 295 2.32 13.39 16.22
N GLN A 296 2.68 13.01 17.45
CA GLN A 296 2.13 11.86 18.19
C GLN A 296 2.17 10.53 17.42
N ILE A 297 3.21 10.34 16.61
CA ILE A 297 3.40 9.14 15.78
C ILE A 297 4.17 8.09 16.58
N ARG A 298 3.56 6.92 16.75
CA ARG A 298 4.27 5.74 17.25
C ARG A 298 4.97 5.06 16.07
N PRO A 299 6.30 4.84 16.12
CA PRO A 299 6.98 4.15 15.02
C PRO A 299 6.47 2.72 14.87
N PHE A 300 6.43 2.23 13.63
CA PHE A 300 6.02 0.88 13.31
C PHE A 300 6.91 -0.16 14.01
N ASP A 301 6.30 -1.07 14.77
CA ASP A 301 7.00 -2.19 15.41
C ASP A 301 7.29 -3.29 14.37
N SER A 302 8.37 -3.13 13.62
CA SER A 302 8.79 -4.11 12.62
C SER A 302 9.17 -5.43 13.31
N PRO A 303 8.67 -6.58 12.84
CA PRO A 303 9.12 -7.87 13.38
C PRO A 303 10.61 -8.13 13.12
N TYR A 304 11.23 -7.41 12.17
CA TYR A 304 12.67 -7.47 11.92
C TYR A 304 13.51 -6.59 12.83
N ALA A 305 12.92 -5.79 13.71
CA ALA A 305 13.67 -5.10 14.76
C ALA A 305 14.36 -6.10 15.70
N LYS A 306 13.91 -7.38 15.71
CA LYS A 306 14.33 -8.40 16.69
C LYS A 306 15.00 -9.65 16.09
N ASP A 307 15.01 -9.88 14.78
CA ASP A 307 15.52 -11.14 14.20
C ASP A 307 16.14 -10.99 12.77
N PRO A 308 17.47 -11.09 12.60
CA PRO A 308 18.17 -10.96 11.33
C PRO A 308 18.48 -12.33 10.69
N ARG A 309 17.52 -13.26 10.65
CA ARG A 309 17.78 -14.60 10.08
C ARG A 309 18.29 -14.51 8.62
N PRO A 310 19.52 -15.00 8.32
CA PRO A 310 20.06 -14.99 6.97
C PRO A 310 19.28 -15.93 6.05
N GLY A 311 19.00 -15.48 4.81
CA GLY A 311 18.42 -16.32 3.76
C GLY A 311 16.91 -16.22 3.59
N TRP A 312 16.20 -15.54 4.49
CA TRP A 312 14.79 -15.21 4.26
C TRP A 312 14.65 -13.85 3.57
N VAL A 313 14.48 -13.88 2.25
CA VAL A 313 14.08 -12.70 1.47
C VAL A 313 12.63 -12.91 1.09
N PRO A 314 11.68 -12.12 1.62
CA PRO A 314 10.38 -12.06 1.01
C PRO A 314 10.58 -11.74 -0.46
N ARG A 315 10.14 -12.62 -1.37
CA ARG A 315 9.83 -12.20 -2.74
C ARG A 315 8.55 -11.38 -2.69
N VAL A 316 8.57 -10.31 -1.92
CA VAL A 316 7.67 -9.18 -2.09
C VAL A 316 8.27 -8.45 -3.27
N ILE A 317 7.44 -8.30 -4.29
CA ILE A 317 7.87 -7.93 -5.63
C ILE A 317 8.46 -6.52 -5.64
#